data_AF-A0A5D0XPP1-F1
#
_entry.id   AF-A0A5D0XPP1-F1
#
_cell.length_a   1.000
_cell.length_b   1.000
_cell.length_c   1.000
_cell.angle_alpha   90.00
_cell.angle_beta   90.00
_cell.angle_gamma   90.00
#
_symmetry.space_group_name_H-M   'P 1'
#
loop_
_entity.id
_entity.type
_entity.pdbx_description
1 polymer ?
#
loop_
_entity_poly.entity_id
_entity_poly.type
_entity_poly.pdbx_seq_one_letter_code
_entity_poly.pdbx_strand_id
1 'polypeptide(L)'
;YIKSGRALDDKDKEIREKDDLLNKAVERIENADDNFNQLYENAKPLKENIEIALKLLKILLKELERVLGRNTFAERVNKLTEDEPKLNGLAGNLDKKMNPELYSEQEQQQEQQKNQKRDRGMHL
;
A
#
# COMPACT_ATOMS: atom_id res chain seq x y z
N TYR A 1 -30.26 -29.68 -56.58
CA TYR A 1 -29.54 -28.46 -56.16
C TYR A 1 -30.43 -27.65 -55.24
N ILE A 2 -29.87 -26.72 -54.44
CA ILE A 2 -30.54 -25.91 -53.38
C ILE A 2 -30.53 -26.54 -51.96
N LYS A 3 -29.36 -27.01 -51.50
CA LYS A 3 -29.01 -27.06 -50.06
C LYS A 3 -27.86 -26.11 -49.71
N SER A 4 -27.02 -25.76 -50.70
CA SER A 4 -25.85 -24.92 -50.52
C SER A 4 -26.15 -23.42 -50.36
N GLY A 5 -27.20 -22.89 -51.02
CA GLY A 5 -27.55 -21.45 -50.95
C GLY A 5 -28.02 -21.02 -49.56
N ARG A 6 -29.01 -21.71 -48.98
CA ARG A 6 -29.47 -21.43 -47.60
C ARG A 6 -28.37 -21.60 -46.56
N ALA A 7 -27.52 -22.62 -46.72
CA ALA A 7 -26.40 -22.84 -45.81
C ALA A 7 -25.32 -21.76 -45.90
N LEU A 8 -25.21 -21.04 -47.04
CA LEU A 8 -24.35 -19.87 -47.17
C LEU A 8 -25.01 -18.65 -46.53
N ASP A 9 -26.30 -18.41 -46.78
CA ASP A 9 -27.04 -17.29 -46.19
C ASP A 9 -27.07 -17.37 -44.65
N ASP A 10 -27.26 -18.57 -44.09
CA ASP A 10 -27.23 -18.81 -42.64
C ASP A 10 -25.85 -18.50 -42.05
N LYS A 11 -24.77 -18.86 -42.77
CA LYS A 11 -23.39 -18.53 -42.36
C LYS A 11 -23.10 -17.03 -42.46
N ASP A 12 -23.57 -16.36 -43.49
CA ASP A 12 -23.40 -14.90 -43.65
C ASP A 12 -24.20 -14.13 -42.59
N LYS A 13 -25.32 -14.68 -42.12
CA LYS A 13 -26.05 -14.15 -40.98
C LYS A 13 -25.28 -14.37 -39.67
N GLU A 14 -24.76 -15.57 -39.44
CA GLU A 14 -23.95 -15.88 -38.25
C GLU A 14 -22.67 -15.03 -38.18
N ILE A 15 -22.01 -14.79 -39.31
CA ILE A 15 -20.83 -13.91 -39.41
C ILE A 15 -21.20 -12.49 -39.01
N ARG A 16 -22.31 -11.94 -39.54
CA ARG A 16 -22.77 -10.59 -39.19
C ARG A 16 -23.13 -10.45 -37.71
N GLU A 17 -23.78 -11.45 -37.13
CA GLU A 17 -24.11 -11.46 -35.70
C GLU A 17 -22.84 -11.52 -34.83
N LYS A 18 -21.84 -12.31 -35.24
CA LYS A 18 -20.54 -12.38 -34.56
C LYS A 18 -19.76 -11.07 -34.69
N ASP A 19 -19.78 -10.43 -35.85
CA ASP A 19 -19.14 -9.13 -36.05
C ASP A 19 -19.79 -8.03 -35.21
N ASP A 20 -21.12 -8.01 -35.11
CA ASP A 20 -21.85 -7.06 -34.24
C ASP A 20 -21.53 -7.28 -32.75
N LEU A 21 -21.43 -8.54 -32.32
CA LEU A 21 -21.00 -8.89 -30.96
C LEU A 21 -19.55 -8.49 -30.70
N LEU A 22 -18.66 -8.69 -31.68
CA LEU A 22 -17.26 -8.30 -31.58
C LEU A 22 -17.13 -6.78 -31.46
N ASN A 23 -17.83 -6.02 -32.31
CA ASN A 23 -17.82 -4.56 -32.26
C ASN A 23 -18.31 -4.03 -30.92
N LYS A 24 -19.41 -4.59 -30.38
CA LYS A 24 -19.90 -4.26 -29.03
C LYS A 24 -18.90 -4.61 -27.93
N ALA A 25 -18.15 -5.70 -28.08
CA ALA A 25 -17.13 -6.08 -27.13
C ALA A 25 -15.94 -5.12 -27.17
N VAL A 26 -15.50 -4.73 -28.37
CA VAL A 26 -14.43 -3.73 -28.58
C VAL A 26 -14.83 -2.40 -27.96
N GLU A 27 -16.02 -1.88 -28.26
CA GLU A 27 -16.52 -0.61 -27.71
C GLU A 27 -16.58 -0.64 -26.17
N ARG A 28 -16.97 -1.78 -25.57
CA ARG A 28 -16.97 -1.93 -24.10
C ARG A 28 -15.56 -1.93 -23.51
N ILE A 29 -14.60 -2.53 -24.20
CA ILE A 29 -13.19 -2.56 -23.76
C ILE A 29 -12.59 -1.15 -23.85
N GLU A 30 -12.81 -0.44 -24.96
CA GLU A 30 -12.35 0.93 -25.14
C GLU A 30 -12.92 1.86 -24.05
N ASN A 31 -14.23 1.80 -23.81
CA ASN A 31 -14.87 2.55 -22.72
C ASN A 31 -14.34 2.17 -21.33
N ALA A 32 -13.99 0.90 -21.10
CA ALA A 32 -13.41 0.47 -19.83
C ALA A 32 -11.98 0.99 -19.65
N ASP A 33 -11.18 1.01 -20.73
CA ASP A 33 -9.82 1.56 -20.73
C ASP A 33 -9.82 3.07 -20.48
N ASP A 34 -10.72 3.82 -21.14
CA ASP A 34 -10.90 5.25 -20.91
C ASP A 34 -11.30 5.55 -19.45
N ASN A 35 -12.24 4.77 -18.89
CA ASN A 35 -12.63 4.89 -17.49
C ASN A 35 -11.47 4.58 -16.52
N PHE A 36 -10.67 3.57 -16.84
CA PHE A 36 -9.49 3.21 -16.05
C PHE A 36 -8.44 4.33 -16.09
N ASN A 37 -8.17 4.88 -17.28
CA ASN A 37 -7.24 6.00 -17.46
C ASN A 37 -7.71 7.25 -16.69
N GLN A 38 -9.00 7.58 -16.72
CA GLN A 38 -9.56 8.68 -15.92
C GLN A 38 -9.41 8.44 -14.41
N LEU A 39 -9.70 7.24 -13.93
CA LEU A 39 -9.49 6.89 -12.51
C LEU A 39 -8.02 7.01 -12.12
N TYR A 40 -7.10 6.58 -12.98
CA TYR A 40 -5.67 6.68 -12.75
C TYR A 40 -5.20 8.14 -12.69
N GLU A 41 -5.61 8.99 -13.64
CA GLU A 41 -5.29 10.42 -13.61
C GLU A 41 -5.89 11.12 -12.38
N ASN A 42 -7.10 10.76 -11.96
CA ASN A 42 -7.73 11.28 -10.74
C ASN A 42 -7.05 10.77 -9.46
N ALA A 43 -6.39 9.61 -9.50
CA ALA A 43 -5.65 9.06 -8.37
C ALA A 43 -4.27 9.71 -8.19
N LYS A 44 -3.68 10.32 -9.24
CA LYS A 44 -2.41 11.06 -9.13
C LYS A 44 -2.46 12.20 -8.11
N PRO A 45 -3.41 13.16 -8.16
CA PRO A 45 -3.48 14.21 -7.17
C PRO A 45 -3.82 13.66 -5.78
N LEU A 46 -4.56 12.54 -5.67
CA LEU A 46 -4.78 11.88 -4.39
C LEU A 46 -3.46 11.39 -3.76
N LYS A 47 -2.59 10.76 -4.56
CA LYS A 47 -1.26 10.34 -4.08
C LYS A 47 -0.43 11.53 -3.59
N GLU A 48 -0.37 12.61 -4.36
CA GLU A 48 0.36 13.82 -3.97
C GLU A 48 -0.18 14.43 -2.67
N ASN A 49 -1.51 14.52 -2.54
CA ASN A 49 -2.18 15.02 -1.35
C ASN A 49 -1.92 14.13 -0.13
N ILE A 50 -1.90 12.80 -0.29
CA ILE A 50 -1.54 11.86 0.78
C ILE A 50 -0.08 12.05 1.20
N GLU A 51 0.84 12.23 0.25
CA GLU A 51 2.24 12.50 0.56
C GLU A 51 2.43 13.81 1.34
N ILE A 52 1.70 14.87 0.97
CA ILE A 52 1.69 16.14 1.70
C ILE A 52 1.13 15.94 3.12
N ALA A 53 -0.02 15.27 3.25
CA ALA A 53 -0.63 14.99 4.54
C ALA A 53 0.30 14.18 5.46
N LEU A 54 1.01 13.18 4.92
CA LEU A 54 1.98 12.39 5.67
C LEU A 54 3.18 13.24 6.14
N LYS A 55 3.68 14.17 5.31
CA LYS A 55 4.74 15.11 5.71
C LYS A 55 4.28 16.01 6.85
N LEU A 56 3.07 16.56 6.76
CA LEU A 56 2.49 17.41 7.80
C LEU A 56 2.28 16.64 9.12
N LEU A 57 1.72 15.43 9.06
CA LEU A 57 1.55 14.57 10.23
C LEU A 57 2.87 14.30 10.95
N LYS A 58 3.94 13.99 10.20
CA LYS A 58 5.27 13.79 10.81
C LYS A 58 5.77 15.03 11.54
N ILE A 59 5.57 16.23 11.00
CA ILE A 59 5.98 17.49 11.64
C ILE A 59 5.20 17.69 12.95
N LEU A 60 3.88 17.51 12.90
CA LEU A 60 3.02 17.65 14.08
C LEU A 60 3.35 16.63 15.17
N LEU A 61 3.62 15.38 14.79
CA LEU A 61 4.00 14.34 15.75
C LEU A 61 5.35 14.63 16.41
N LYS A 62 6.34 15.16 15.67
CA LYS A 62 7.61 15.60 16.27
C LYS A 62 7.42 16.74 17.26
N GLU A 63 6.55 17.70 16.93
CA GLU A 63 6.25 18.82 17.82
C GLU A 63 5.52 18.36 19.09
N LEU A 64 4.57 17.43 18.96
CA LEU A 64 3.90 16.80 20.10
C LEU A 64 4.88 16.02 20.98
N GLU A 65 5.79 15.25 20.39
CA GLU A 65 6.84 14.54 21.12
C GLU A 65 7.76 15.52 21.87
N ARG A 66 8.13 16.64 21.23
CA ARG A 66 8.94 17.70 21.84
C ARG A 66 8.24 18.34 23.03
N VAL A 67 6.94 18.62 22.94
CA VAL A 67 6.15 19.27 23.98
C VAL A 67 5.86 18.32 25.15
N LEU A 68 5.52 17.07 24.88
CA LEU A 68 5.14 16.10 25.91
C LEU A 68 6.34 15.37 26.53
N GLY A 69 7.47 15.35 25.83
CA GLY A 69 8.59 14.47 26.11
C GLY A 69 8.36 13.07 25.57
N ARG A 70 9.46 12.41 25.18
CA ARG A 70 9.49 11.09 24.52
C ARG A 70 8.65 10.04 25.24
N ASN A 71 8.85 9.88 26.55
CA ASN A 71 8.22 8.82 27.34
C ASN A 71 6.70 9.00 27.41
N THR A 72 6.25 10.22 27.73
CA THR A 72 4.82 10.57 27.80
C THR A 72 4.14 10.40 26.45
N PHE A 73 4.81 10.82 25.37
CA PHE A 73 4.30 10.67 24.01
C PHE A 73 4.11 9.18 23.66
N ALA A 74 5.15 8.36 23.86
CA ALA A 74 5.09 6.93 23.57
C ALA A 74 3.99 6.21 24.39
N GLU A 75 3.87 6.53 25.68
CA GLU A 75 2.84 5.97 26.55
C GLU A 75 1.42 6.32 26.06
N ARG A 76 1.19 7.58 25.69
CA ARG A 76 -0.10 8.02 25.14
C ARG A 76 -0.43 7.35 23.83
N VAL A 77 0.54 7.24 22.91
CA VAL A 77 0.35 6.55 21.62
C VAL A 77 0.02 5.07 21.86
N ASN A 78 0.70 4.40 22.78
CA ASN A 78 0.39 3.02 23.14
C ASN A 78 -1.02 2.87 23.71
N LYS A 79 -1.42 3.73 24.65
CA LYS A 79 -2.80 3.73 25.21
C LYS A 79 -3.87 3.98 24.14
N LEU A 80 -3.62 4.92 23.23
CA LEU A 80 -4.56 5.23 22.13
C LEU A 80 -4.69 4.11 21.09
N THR A 81 -3.74 3.17 21.07
CA THR A 81 -3.71 2.07 20.11
C THR A 81 -3.82 0.69 20.78
N GLU A 82 -4.08 0.66 22.09
CA GLU A 82 -4.05 -0.55 22.92
C GLU A 82 -5.05 -1.61 22.43
N ASP A 83 -6.25 -1.16 22.06
CA ASP A 83 -7.34 -2.04 21.60
C ASP A 83 -7.19 -2.50 20.14
N GLU A 84 -6.24 -1.93 19.39
CA GLU A 84 -6.09 -2.13 17.94
C GLU A 84 -4.65 -2.52 17.58
N PRO A 85 -4.29 -3.83 17.62
CA PRO A 85 -2.92 -4.30 17.41
C PRO A 85 -2.32 -3.86 16.07
N LYS A 86 -3.14 -3.73 15.03
CA LYS A 86 -2.70 -3.22 13.72
C LYS A 86 -2.27 -1.76 13.80
N LEU A 87 -3.03 -0.93 14.52
CA LEU A 87 -2.71 0.49 14.73
C LEU A 87 -1.47 0.63 15.62
N ASN A 88 -1.34 -0.20 16.65
CA ASN A 88 -0.16 -0.20 17.52
C ASN A 88 1.11 -0.56 16.72
N GLY A 89 1.05 -1.60 15.89
CA GLY A 89 2.16 -1.98 15.01
C GLY A 89 2.52 -0.88 14.00
N LEU A 90 1.52 -0.18 13.45
CA LEU A 90 1.76 0.97 12.57
C LEU A 90 2.42 2.14 13.32
N ALA A 91 1.96 2.45 14.53
CA ALA A 91 2.53 3.49 15.37
C ALA A 91 4.01 3.20 15.69
N GLY A 92 4.34 1.97 16.09
CA GLY A 92 5.72 1.56 16.32
C GLY A 92 6.61 1.64 15.09
N ASN A 93 6.11 1.25 13.91
CA ASN A 93 6.85 1.39 12.65
C ASN A 93 7.07 2.85 12.25
N LEU A 94 6.07 3.71 12.49
CA LEU A 94 6.19 5.14 12.23
C LEU A 94 7.24 5.77 13.14
N ASP A 95 7.22 5.41 14.42
CA ASP A 95 8.17 5.90 15.41
C ASP A 95 9.61 5.54 15.07
N LYS A 96 9.88 4.28 14.70
CA LYS A 96 11.20 3.83 14.18
C LYS A 96 11.69 4.64 13.00
N LYS A 97 10.79 4.96 12.06
CA LYS A 97 11.14 5.77 10.88
C LYS A 97 11.41 7.23 11.23
N MET A 98 10.77 7.76 12.26
CA MET A 98 10.93 9.15 12.69
C MET A 98 12.15 9.36 13.58
N ASN A 99 12.50 8.33 14.36
CA ASN A 99 13.53 8.34 15.39
C ASN A 99 14.54 7.17 15.21
N PRO A 100 15.20 7.04 14.04
CA PRO A 100 16.06 5.90 13.75
C PRO A 100 17.22 5.75 14.76
N GLU A 101 17.77 6.87 15.23
CA GLU A 101 18.87 6.91 16.21
C GLU A 101 18.55 6.18 17.52
N LEU A 102 17.29 6.22 17.97
CA LEU A 102 16.86 5.57 19.21
C LEU A 102 16.89 4.04 19.11
N TYR A 103 16.73 3.50 17.91
CA TYR A 103 16.62 2.07 17.68
C TYR A 103 17.95 1.46 17.21
N SER A 104 18.77 2.22 16.47
CA SER A 104 20.15 1.84 16.17
C SER A 104 21.00 1.72 17.44
N GLU A 105 20.84 2.61 18.42
CA GLU A 105 21.51 2.49 19.71
C GLU A 105 21.06 1.25 20.51
N GLN A 106 19.77 0.92 20.51
CA GLN A 106 19.25 -0.28 21.18
C GLN A 106 19.77 -1.57 20.55
N GLU A 107 19.82 -1.63 19.21
CA GLU A 107 20.35 -2.78 18.47
C GLU A 107 21.86 -2.95 18.73
N GLN A 108 22.64 -1.86 18.73
CA GLN A 108 24.06 -1.88 19.07
C GLN A 108 24.32 -2.34 20.52
N GLN A 109 23.50 -1.89 21.48
CA GLN A 109 23.60 -2.34 22.88
C GLN A 109 23.27 -3.84 23.03
N GLN A 110 22.29 -4.36 22.29
CA GLN A 110 21.97 -5.79 22.29
C GLN A 110 23.08 -6.64 21.66
N GLU A 111 23.73 -6.17 20.59
CA GLU A 111 24.88 -6.86 19.97
C GLU A 111 26.09 -6.88 20.90
N GLN A 112 26.41 -5.77 21.58
CA GLN A 112 27.48 -5.74 22.58
C GLN A 112 27.21 -6.71 23.73
N GLN A 113 25.98 -6.79 24.23
CA GLN A 113 25.62 -7.76 25.28
C GLN A 113 25.66 -9.22 24.80
N LYS A 114 25.26 -9.49 23.55
CA LYS A 114 25.39 -10.84 22.96
C LYS A 114 26.85 -11.24 22.81
N ASN A 115 27.72 -10.33 22.36
CA ASN A 115 29.15 -10.61 22.20
C ASN A 115 29.85 -10.80 23.55
N GLN A 116 29.50 -10.02 24.58
CA GLN A 116 29.99 -10.25 25.95
C GLN A 116 29.57 -11.62 26.52
N LYS A 117 28.36 -12.10 26.19
CA LYS A 117 27.90 -13.43 26.62
C LYS A 117 28.61 -14.57 25.87
N ARG A 118 29.04 -14.35 24.62
CA ARG A 118 29.80 -15.34 23.84
C ARG A 118 31.23 -15.50 24.35
N ASP A 119 31.92 -14.41 24.71
CA ASP A 119 33.28 -14.48 25.27
C ASP A 119 33.34 -15.16 26.63
N ARG A 120 32.30 -15.03 27.47
CA ARG A 120 32.23 -15.75 28.75
C ARG A 120 31.94 -17.24 28.63
N GLY A 121 31.49 -17.71 27.46
CA GLY A 121 31.22 -19.12 27.17
C GLY A 121 32.42 -19.91 26.62
N MET A 122 33.55 -19.24 26.34
CA MET A 122 34.77 -19.83 25.78
C MET A 122 35.82 -20.21 26.85
N HIS A 123 35.48 -20.08 28.13
CA HIS A 123 36.27 -20.59 29.25
C HIS A 123 35.51 -21.71 29.96
N LEU A 124 35.37 -22.86 29.30
CA LEU A 124 35.05 -24.16 29.92
C LEU A 124 35.85 -25.25 29.21
#